data_AF-A0A8K0DAE7-F1
#
_entry.id   AF-A0A8K0DAE7-F1
#
_cell.length_a   1.000
_cell.length_b   1.000
_cell.length_c   1.000
_cell.angle_alpha   90.00
_cell.angle_beta   90.00
_cell.angle_gamma   90.00
#
_symmetry.space_group_name_H-M   'P 1'
#
loop_
_entity.id
_entity.type
_entity.pdbx_description
1 polymer ?
#
loop_
_entity_poly.entity_id
_entity_poly.type
_entity_poly.pdbx_seq_one_letter_code
_entity_poly.pdbx_strand_id
1 'polypeptide(L)'
;MSRILQNLKTFQTRLQKAKIIFTQTRNFKFAEVVQEPSQPGKKIGPLGWFLLLIPGTTFGLGTWQVQRKKWKESLITKLKARTSSDPVELPHSLEEIGKLEYYPVHVQGHFLHDKEIYIGPRSLIKDGDAATTSSLISSKGRNAAHGYLVVTPFKLANREETILVNRGWVPHKRRDPKTRTVGQIDKEVDVIGVIRLHEPRPVFMPANTKDSNCFLYRDLLQMCETTGADPIFIDATDEFDIEGGPIGSQTRITLRNEHLSYILTWYCLCGASSIMWYLHFIKGIKI
;
A
#
# COMPACT_ATOMS: atom_id res chain seq x y z
N MET A 1 37.63 38.16 51.52
CA MET A 1 38.17 38.96 50.40
C MET A 1 38.89 38.15 49.30
N SER A 2 39.37 36.93 49.57
CA SER A 2 40.16 36.11 48.62
C SER A 2 39.34 35.47 47.45
N ARG A 3 38.13 34.97 47.71
CA ARG A 3 37.31 34.26 46.70
C ARG A 3 36.76 35.15 45.57
N ILE A 4 36.48 36.42 45.85
CA ILE A 4 35.92 37.38 44.89
C ILE A 4 36.98 37.82 43.88
N LEU A 5 38.22 38.05 44.33
CA LEU A 5 39.37 38.37 43.48
C LEU A 5 39.74 37.21 42.56
N GLN A 6 39.59 35.97 43.03
CA GLN A 6 39.85 34.77 42.23
C GLN A 6 38.81 34.58 41.12
N ASN A 7 37.53 34.83 41.42
CA ASN A 7 36.47 34.80 40.41
C ASN A 7 36.58 35.93 39.37
N LEU A 8 36.99 37.13 39.78
CA LEU A 8 37.24 38.26 38.88
C LEU A 8 38.39 37.99 37.91
N LYS A 9 39.50 37.40 38.38
CA LYS A 9 40.60 36.97 37.51
C LYS A 9 40.13 35.92 36.50
N THR A 10 39.41 34.90 36.97
CA THR A 10 38.89 33.82 36.10
C THR A 10 37.90 34.35 35.05
N PHE A 11 37.09 35.35 35.40
CA PHE A 11 36.15 35.99 34.47
C PHE A 11 36.87 36.88 33.45
N GLN A 12 37.90 37.64 33.85
CA GLN A 12 38.76 38.39 32.94
C GLN A 12 39.52 37.47 31.97
N THR A 13 40.03 36.32 32.43
CA THR A 13 40.69 35.35 31.55
C THR A 13 39.73 34.73 30.54
N ARG A 14 38.46 34.48 30.93
CA ARG A 14 37.41 33.99 30.03
C ARG A 14 36.99 35.05 29.01
N LEU A 15 36.92 36.32 29.40
CA LEU A 15 36.64 37.44 28.48
C LEU A 15 37.78 37.70 27.49
N GLN A 16 39.05 37.55 27.91
CA GLN A 16 40.19 37.61 27.00
C GLN A 16 40.20 36.43 26.02
N LYS A 17 39.95 35.20 26.48
CA LYS A 17 39.79 34.04 25.58
C LYS A 17 38.62 34.20 24.62
N ALA A 18 37.48 34.72 25.07
CA ALA A 18 36.32 34.98 24.22
C ALA A 18 36.60 36.11 23.21
N LYS A 19 37.30 37.17 23.60
CA LYS A 19 37.78 38.21 22.67
C LYS A 19 38.73 37.63 21.63
N ILE A 20 39.69 36.77 22.02
CA ILE A 20 40.62 36.11 21.10
C ILE A 20 39.87 35.19 20.11
N ILE A 21 38.90 34.41 20.59
CA ILE A 21 38.05 33.56 19.72
C ILE A 21 37.19 34.41 18.77
N PHE A 22 36.71 35.56 19.23
CA PHE A 22 35.88 36.48 18.44
C PHE A 22 36.70 37.34 17.44
N THR A 23 37.94 37.72 17.75
CA THR A 23 38.85 38.31 16.75
C THR A 23 39.40 37.27 15.78
N GLN A 24 39.56 36.01 16.19
CA GLN A 24 40.00 34.92 15.32
C GLN A 24 38.90 34.47 14.33
N THR A 25 37.63 34.68 14.64
CA THR A 25 36.50 34.40 13.72
C THR A 25 36.19 35.53 12.74
N ARG A 26 36.81 36.70 12.88
CA ARG A 26 36.68 37.82 11.93
C ARG A 26 37.74 37.84 10.82
N ASN A 27 38.72 36.95 10.90
CA ASN A 27 39.71 36.67 9.86
C ASN A 27 39.43 35.34 9.15
N PHE A 28 38.15 35.01 8.91
CA PHE A 28 37.84 34.34 7.66
C PHE A 28 38.16 35.36 6.56
N LYS A 29 39.44 35.39 6.16
CA LYS A 29 39.75 35.70 4.77
C LYS A 29 38.79 34.81 3.99
N PHE A 30 37.83 35.42 3.30
CA PHE A 30 37.40 34.86 2.04
C PHE A 30 38.71 34.44 1.40
N ALA A 31 38.99 33.14 1.39
CA ALA A 31 39.95 32.63 0.46
C ALA A 31 39.40 33.16 -0.85
N GLU A 32 40.04 34.21 -1.34
CA GLU A 32 39.96 34.61 -2.72
C GLU A 32 40.10 33.27 -3.41
N VAL A 33 38.97 32.78 -3.93
CA VAL A 33 38.99 31.64 -4.83
C VAL A 33 39.74 32.25 -5.97
N VAL A 34 41.07 32.12 -5.91
CA VAL A 34 41.96 32.42 -7.00
C VAL A 34 41.41 31.49 -8.06
N GLN A 35 40.56 32.06 -8.92
CA GLN A 35 40.25 31.51 -10.21
C GLN A 35 41.60 31.50 -10.90
N GLU A 36 42.36 30.43 -10.69
CA GLU A 36 43.44 30.11 -11.58
C GLU A 36 42.83 30.16 -12.98
N PRO A 37 43.45 30.88 -13.92
CA PRO A 37 42.92 31.04 -15.26
C PRO A 37 42.57 29.65 -15.79
N SER A 38 41.29 29.46 -16.12
CA SER A 38 40.74 28.20 -16.60
C SER A 38 41.65 27.69 -17.72
N GLN A 39 42.41 26.63 -17.43
CA GLN A 39 43.31 26.03 -18.41
C GLN A 39 42.48 25.66 -19.63
N PRO A 40 42.75 26.24 -20.81
CA PRO A 40 41.92 26.02 -21.98
C PRO A 40 42.03 24.55 -22.39
N GLY A 41 40.90 23.84 -22.35
CA GLY A 41 40.72 22.57 -23.03
C GLY A 41 41.48 21.37 -22.45
N LYS A 42 41.39 21.09 -21.15
CA LYS A 42 41.69 19.72 -20.67
C LYS A 42 40.70 18.75 -21.33
N LYS A 43 41.19 17.95 -22.29
CA LYS A 43 40.40 16.89 -22.94
C LYS A 43 39.85 15.98 -21.85
N ILE A 44 38.53 15.80 -21.84
CA ILE A 44 37.83 14.93 -20.89
C ILE A 44 38.38 13.52 -21.08
N GLY A 45 39.09 13.02 -20.06
CA GLY A 45 39.65 11.67 -20.08
C GLY A 45 38.57 10.60 -20.11
N PRO A 46 38.91 9.34 -20.43
CA PRO A 46 37.93 8.24 -20.49
C PRO A 46 37.15 8.05 -19.18
N LEU A 47 37.77 8.32 -18.03
CA LEU A 47 37.10 8.29 -16.73
C LEU A 47 36.02 9.38 -16.57
N GLY A 48 36.24 10.57 -17.16
CA GLY A 48 35.26 11.64 -17.16
C GLY A 48 34.02 11.28 -17.97
N TRP A 49 34.21 10.63 -19.12
CA TRP A 49 33.11 10.08 -19.90
C TRP A 49 32.40 8.92 -19.19
N PHE A 50 33.14 8.05 -18.50
CA PHE A 50 32.56 6.97 -17.71
C PHE A 50 31.66 7.50 -16.58
N LEU A 51 32.01 8.63 -15.95
CA LEU A 51 31.23 9.21 -14.86
C LEU A 51 29.82 9.69 -15.32
N LEU A 52 29.62 9.97 -16.61
CA LEU A 52 28.29 10.28 -17.17
C LEU A 52 27.33 9.09 -17.18
N LEU A 53 27.82 7.87 -16.96
CA LEU A 53 26.96 6.70 -16.80
C LEU A 53 26.03 6.85 -15.58
N ILE A 54 26.46 7.53 -14.53
CA ILE A 54 25.66 7.75 -13.32
C ILE A 54 24.40 8.62 -13.62
N PRO A 55 24.51 9.84 -14.17
CA PRO A 55 23.32 10.61 -14.54
C PRO A 55 22.50 9.91 -15.63
N GLY A 56 23.13 9.21 -16.59
CA GLY A 56 22.39 8.45 -17.61
C GLY A 56 21.53 7.33 -17.03
N THR A 57 22.10 6.52 -16.12
CA THR A 57 21.37 5.41 -15.47
C THR A 57 20.28 5.91 -14.53
N THR A 58 20.57 6.93 -13.71
CA THR A 58 19.57 7.52 -12.79
C THR A 58 18.42 8.20 -13.54
N PHE A 59 18.69 8.85 -14.68
CA PHE A 59 17.64 9.38 -15.57
C PHE A 59 16.77 8.26 -16.15
N GLY A 60 17.39 7.17 -16.60
CA GLY A 60 16.69 5.98 -17.09
C GLY A 60 15.78 5.36 -16.04
N LEU A 61 16.28 5.20 -14.81
CA LEU A 61 15.52 4.68 -13.67
C LEU A 61 14.38 5.62 -13.27
N GLY A 62 14.61 6.94 -13.25
CA GLY A 62 13.57 7.94 -12.98
C GLY A 62 12.44 7.88 -14.02
N THR A 63 12.81 7.80 -15.30
CA THR A 63 11.85 7.68 -16.41
C THR A 63 11.05 6.38 -16.35
N TRP A 64 11.71 5.27 -16.04
CA TRP A 64 11.06 3.98 -15.84
C TRP A 64 10.05 4.03 -14.68
N GLN A 65 10.40 4.66 -13.55
CA GLN A 65 9.46 4.84 -12.43
C GLN A 65 8.22 5.65 -12.82
N VAL A 66 8.37 6.70 -13.64
CA VAL A 66 7.24 7.48 -14.15
C VAL A 66 6.31 6.61 -15.02
N GLN A 67 6.88 5.85 -15.96
CA GLN A 67 6.09 4.95 -16.81
C GLN A 67 5.40 3.86 -15.99
N ARG A 68 6.11 3.28 -15.03
CA ARG A 68 5.58 2.26 -14.12
C ARG A 68 4.42 2.78 -13.29
N LYS A 69 4.52 4.01 -12.79
CA LYS A 69 3.43 4.71 -12.08
C LYS A 69 2.21 4.88 -13.00
N LYS A 70 2.39 5.42 -14.21
CA LYS A 70 1.29 5.62 -15.17
C LYS A 70 0.58 4.31 -15.52
N TRP A 71 1.36 3.25 -15.80
CA TRP A 71 0.81 1.92 -16.06
C TRP A 71 -0.05 1.44 -14.89
N LYS A 72 0.46 1.56 -13.66
CA LYS A 72 -0.24 1.15 -12.44
C LYS A 72 -1.51 1.95 -12.20
N GLU A 73 -1.47 3.26 -12.40
CA GLU A 73 -2.64 4.13 -12.31
C GLU A 73 -3.70 3.73 -13.34
N SER A 74 -3.30 3.43 -14.57
CA SER A 74 -4.24 2.97 -15.60
C SER A 74 -4.96 1.66 -15.23
N LEU A 75 -4.27 0.75 -14.54
CA LEU A 75 -4.87 -0.49 -14.04
C LEU A 75 -5.88 -0.22 -12.93
N ILE A 76 -5.54 0.63 -11.95
CA ILE A 76 -6.45 1.02 -10.88
C ILE A 76 -7.69 1.70 -11.46
N THR A 77 -7.52 2.62 -12.41
CA THR A 77 -8.65 3.30 -13.06
C THR A 77 -9.56 2.32 -13.77
N LYS A 78 -9.00 1.34 -14.50
CA LYS A 78 -9.79 0.29 -15.15
C LYS A 78 -10.56 -0.56 -14.14
N LEU A 79 -9.92 -0.96 -13.04
CA LEU A 79 -10.59 -1.74 -11.98
C LEU A 79 -11.70 -0.94 -11.31
N LYS A 80 -11.46 0.33 -10.96
CA LYS A 80 -12.48 1.22 -10.41
C LYS A 80 -13.67 1.39 -11.35
N ALA A 81 -13.41 1.55 -12.65
CA ALA A 81 -14.47 1.67 -13.66
C ALA A 81 -15.32 0.39 -13.76
N ARG A 82 -14.71 -0.81 -13.62
CA ARG A 82 -15.44 -2.08 -13.59
C ARG A 82 -16.27 -2.24 -12.33
N THR A 83 -15.70 -1.93 -11.16
CA THR A 83 -16.40 -2.11 -9.88
C THR A 83 -17.51 -1.07 -9.66
N SER A 84 -17.43 0.08 -10.34
CA SER A 84 -18.44 1.14 -10.26
C SER A 84 -19.42 1.12 -11.45
N SER A 85 -19.42 0.07 -12.27
CA SER A 85 -20.41 -0.06 -13.35
C SER A 85 -21.78 -0.44 -12.77
N ASP A 86 -22.83 -0.32 -13.57
CA ASP A 86 -24.15 -0.78 -13.14
C ASP A 86 -24.15 -2.30 -12.88
N PRO A 87 -24.80 -2.78 -11.81
CA PRO A 87 -24.91 -4.20 -11.52
C PRO A 87 -25.59 -4.95 -12.66
N VAL A 88 -24.98 -6.05 -13.10
CA VAL A 88 -25.57 -6.95 -14.10
C VAL A 88 -26.20 -8.17 -13.43
N GLU A 89 -27.12 -8.85 -14.12
CA GLU A 89 -27.60 -10.14 -13.63
C GLU A 89 -26.46 -11.17 -13.67
N LEU A 90 -26.40 -12.04 -12.66
CA LEU A 90 -25.41 -13.11 -12.61
C LEU A 90 -25.59 -14.03 -13.82
N PRO A 91 -24.59 -14.25 -14.69
CA PRO A 91 -24.73 -15.18 -15.81
C PRO A 91 -24.92 -16.64 -15.36
N HIS A 92 -25.38 -17.51 -16.26
CA HIS A 92 -25.52 -18.95 -15.98
C HIS A 92 -24.22 -19.73 -16.25
N SER A 93 -23.38 -19.25 -17.17
CA SER A 93 -22.14 -19.93 -17.55
C SER A 93 -20.96 -19.48 -16.69
N LEU A 94 -20.22 -20.44 -16.13
CA LEU A 94 -18.96 -20.17 -15.42
C LEU A 94 -17.93 -19.46 -16.31
N GLU A 95 -17.94 -19.72 -17.62
CA GLU A 95 -17.04 -19.05 -18.57
C GLU A 95 -17.35 -17.55 -18.72
N GLU A 96 -18.63 -17.19 -18.66
CA GLU A 96 -19.08 -15.80 -18.71
C GLU A 96 -18.77 -15.09 -17.39
N ILE A 97 -19.02 -15.75 -16.26
CA ILE A 97 -18.64 -15.26 -14.92
C ILE A 97 -17.12 -15.00 -14.86
N GLY A 98 -16.31 -15.87 -15.46
CA GLY A 98 -14.86 -15.69 -15.58
C GLY A 98 -14.44 -14.39 -16.27
N LYS A 99 -15.26 -13.86 -17.20
CA LYS A 99 -15.00 -12.60 -17.92
C LYS A 99 -15.45 -11.37 -17.13
N LEU A 100 -16.30 -11.56 -16.13
CA LEU A 100 -16.91 -10.51 -15.31
C LEU A 100 -16.20 -10.30 -13.96
N GLU A 101 -14.94 -10.75 -13.81
CA GLU A 101 -14.17 -10.43 -12.60
C GLU A 101 -14.11 -8.90 -12.38
N TYR A 102 -14.40 -8.48 -11.14
CA TYR A 102 -14.53 -7.09 -10.69
C TYR A 102 -15.79 -6.33 -11.13
N TYR A 103 -16.72 -6.97 -11.83
CA TYR A 103 -18.02 -6.37 -12.13
C TYR A 103 -19.02 -6.64 -10.99
N PRO A 104 -19.86 -5.66 -10.65
CA PRO A 104 -20.96 -5.86 -9.72
C PRO A 104 -22.05 -6.71 -10.39
N VAL A 105 -22.63 -7.60 -9.59
CA VAL A 105 -23.79 -8.41 -9.95
C VAL A 105 -24.88 -8.30 -8.90
N HIS A 106 -26.11 -8.37 -9.37
CA HIS A 106 -27.30 -8.43 -8.53
C HIS A 106 -27.77 -9.88 -8.37
N VAL A 107 -27.99 -10.32 -7.14
CA VAL A 107 -28.53 -11.65 -6.82
C VAL A 107 -29.58 -11.56 -5.72
N GLN A 108 -30.63 -12.38 -5.82
CA GLN A 108 -31.70 -12.48 -4.84
C GLN A 108 -31.76 -13.92 -4.31
N GLY A 109 -32.01 -14.07 -3.00
CA GLY A 109 -31.97 -15.38 -2.35
C GLY A 109 -31.86 -15.27 -0.83
N HIS A 110 -31.50 -16.37 -0.17
CA HIS A 110 -31.32 -16.41 1.28
C HIS A 110 -29.99 -17.05 1.66
N PHE A 111 -29.48 -16.68 2.83
CA PHE A 111 -28.22 -17.19 3.36
C PHE A 111 -28.39 -18.50 4.12
N LEU A 112 -27.47 -19.44 3.89
CA LEU A 112 -27.34 -20.69 4.64
C LEU A 112 -26.33 -20.51 5.78
N HIS A 113 -26.77 -19.88 6.87
CA HIS A 113 -25.91 -19.48 8.01
C HIS A 113 -25.30 -20.68 8.77
N ASP A 114 -25.89 -21.86 8.63
CA ASP A 114 -25.39 -23.12 9.20
C ASP A 114 -24.08 -23.58 8.56
N LYS A 115 -23.81 -23.15 7.32
CA LYS A 115 -22.63 -23.53 6.53
C LYS A 115 -21.62 -22.39 6.35
N GLU A 116 -21.64 -21.42 7.25
CA GLU A 116 -20.73 -20.29 7.18
C GLU A 116 -19.27 -20.69 7.42
N ILE A 117 -18.38 -20.14 6.59
CA ILE A 117 -16.93 -20.30 6.66
C ILE A 117 -16.24 -18.93 6.77
N TYR A 118 -14.97 -18.95 7.17
CA TYR A 118 -14.18 -17.75 7.45
C TYR A 118 -12.93 -17.70 6.60
N ILE A 119 -12.53 -16.51 6.14
CA ILE A 119 -11.20 -16.27 5.56
C ILE A 119 -10.41 -15.34 6.48
N GLY A 120 -9.28 -15.80 7.02
CA GLY A 120 -8.49 -14.99 7.93
C GLY A 120 -7.14 -15.60 8.32
N PRO A 121 -6.30 -14.84 9.02
CA PRO A 121 -6.55 -13.48 9.51
C PRO A 121 -6.56 -12.43 8.37
N ARG A 122 -7.41 -11.41 8.49
CA ARG A 122 -7.48 -10.24 7.60
C ARG A 122 -7.55 -8.95 8.41
N SER A 123 -6.93 -7.89 7.89
CA SER A 123 -7.07 -6.53 8.45
C SER A 123 -8.33 -5.89 7.88
N LEU A 124 -9.05 -5.12 8.69
CA LEU A 124 -10.17 -4.31 8.21
C LEU A 124 -9.67 -3.31 7.16
N ILE A 125 -10.38 -3.23 6.04
CA ILE A 125 -10.16 -2.21 5.02
C ILE A 125 -11.16 -1.08 5.27
N LYS A 126 -10.66 0.15 5.35
CA LYS A 126 -11.45 1.39 5.40
C LYS A 126 -10.93 2.34 4.32
N ASP A 127 -11.83 2.91 3.53
CA ASP A 127 -11.50 3.85 2.45
C ASP A 127 -10.47 3.30 1.44
N GLY A 128 -10.52 1.99 1.20
CA GLY A 128 -9.61 1.28 0.30
C GLY A 128 -8.25 0.95 0.90
N ASP A 129 -7.88 1.44 2.09
CA ASP A 129 -6.63 1.08 2.76
C ASP A 129 -6.85 0.18 3.97
N ALA A 130 -5.85 -0.68 4.23
CA ALA A 130 -5.88 -1.46 5.46
C ALA A 130 -5.77 -0.48 6.62
N ALA A 131 -6.68 -0.57 7.60
CA ALA A 131 -6.65 0.24 8.81
C ALA A 131 -5.32 0.08 9.60
N THR A 132 -4.54 -0.95 9.26
CA THR A 132 -3.18 -1.23 9.70
C THR A 132 -2.16 -0.49 8.84
N THR A 133 -2.14 0.84 8.90
CA THR A 133 -1.00 1.59 8.33
C THR A 133 0.24 1.33 9.20
N SER A 134 1.09 0.41 8.75
CA SER A 134 2.47 0.21 9.19
C SER A 134 3.30 1.47 8.91
N SER A 135 3.13 2.49 9.72
CA SER A 135 4.04 3.63 9.79
C SER A 135 4.93 3.45 11.01
N LEU A 136 6.24 3.32 10.79
CA LEU A 136 7.27 3.30 11.84
C LEU A 136 7.30 4.59 12.68
N ILE A 137 6.48 5.59 12.33
CA ILE A 137 6.38 6.90 12.99
C ILE A 137 4.97 7.12 13.58
N SER A 138 4.00 6.23 13.32
CA SER A 138 2.66 6.36 13.90
C SER A 138 2.53 5.51 15.15
N SER A 139 2.73 6.13 16.31
CA SER A 139 2.35 5.62 17.63
C SER A 139 0.83 5.63 17.86
N LYS A 140 0.02 5.84 16.81
CA LYS A 140 -1.44 5.90 16.90
C LYS A 140 -2.07 4.65 16.26
N GLY A 141 -2.25 3.62 17.08
CA GLY A 141 -3.14 2.49 16.77
C GLY A 141 -2.64 1.11 17.19
N ARG A 142 -2.42 0.87 18.50
CA ARG A 142 -2.16 -0.47 19.08
C ARG A 142 -3.34 -1.46 18.99
N ASN A 143 -4.22 -1.30 18.00
CA ASN A 143 -5.31 -2.22 17.69
C ASN A 143 -5.37 -2.39 16.18
N ALA A 144 -4.34 -3.02 15.61
CA ALA A 144 -4.51 -3.74 14.36
C ALA A 144 -5.56 -4.83 14.63
N ALA A 145 -6.85 -4.50 14.46
CA ALA A 145 -7.90 -5.46 14.67
C ALA A 145 -7.78 -6.50 13.57
N HIS A 146 -7.11 -7.61 13.87
CA HIS A 146 -7.17 -8.79 13.05
C HIS A 146 -8.57 -9.38 13.18
N GLY A 147 -9.15 -9.72 12.05
CA GLY A 147 -10.48 -10.30 11.97
C GLY A 147 -10.57 -11.30 10.84
N TYR A 148 -11.80 -11.60 10.47
CA TYR A 148 -12.12 -12.63 9.48
C TYR A 148 -13.12 -12.06 8.49
N LEU A 149 -12.97 -12.44 7.23
CA LEU A 149 -14.04 -12.30 6.26
C LEU A 149 -15.03 -13.43 6.48
N VAL A 150 -16.30 -13.09 6.56
CA VAL A 150 -17.41 -14.02 6.73
C VAL A 150 -17.91 -14.40 5.35
N VAL A 151 -17.79 -15.67 4.98
CA VAL A 151 -18.30 -16.19 3.71
C VAL A 151 -19.43 -17.15 4.02
N THR A 152 -20.61 -16.87 3.47
CA THR A 152 -21.81 -17.67 3.71
C THR A 152 -22.34 -18.16 2.36
N PRO A 153 -22.69 -19.45 2.24
CA PRO A 153 -23.41 -19.94 1.07
C PRO A 153 -24.76 -19.24 0.94
N PHE A 154 -25.13 -18.90 -0.28
CA PHE A 154 -26.33 -18.15 -0.61
C PHE A 154 -27.11 -18.91 -1.67
N LYS A 155 -28.31 -19.36 -1.29
CA LYS A 155 -29.20 -20.08 -2.18
C LYS A 155 -29.97 -19.07 -2.99
N LEU A 156 -29.79 -19.09 -4.32
CA LEU A 156 -30.49 -18.19 -5.22
C LEU A 156 -32.00 -18.49 -5.23
N ALA A 157 -32.85 -17.46 -5.22
CA ALA A 157 -34.31 -17.63 -5.27
C ALA A 157 -34.76 -18.15 -6.65
N ASN A 158 -34.10 -17.67 -7.71
CA ASN A 158 -34.48 -17.94 -9.10
C ASN A 158 -33.72 -19.14 -9.72
N ARG A 159 -32.81 -19.79 -8.98
CA ARG A 159 -31.95 -20.88 -9.48
C ARG A 159 -31.73 -21.95 -8.42
N GLU A 160 -31.46 -23.17 -8.86
CA GLU A 160 -31.06 -24.26 -7.95
C GLU A 160 -29.60 -24.14 -7.47
N GLU A 161 -28.82 -23.23 -8.07
CA GLU A 161 -27.42 -22.99 -7.70
C GLU A 161 -27.31 -22.36 -6.31
N THR A 162 -26.23 -22.69 -5.60
CA THR A 162 -25.85 -22.06 -4.32
C THR A 162 -24.49 -21.42 -4.49
N ILE A 163 -24.38 -20.11 -4.33
CA ILE A 163 -23.12 -19.39 -4.54
C ILE A 163 -22.45 -19.07 -3.20
N LEU A 164 -21.17 -18.69 -3.22
CA LEU A 164 -20.47 -18.18 -2.04
C LEU A 164 -20.49 -16.65 -2.01
N VAL A 165 -20.98 -16.08 -0.92
CA VAL A 165 -21.03 -14.64 -0.72
C VAL A 165 -20.13 -14.27 0.44
N ASN A 166 -19.07 -13.51 0.19
CA ASN A 166 -18.33 -12.84 1.25
C ASN A 166 -19.12 -11.63 1.71
N ARG A 167 -19.71 -11.77 2.90
CA ARG A 167 -20.56 -10.77 3.55
C ARG A 167 -19.77 -9.62 4.14
N GLY A 168 -18.45 -9.78 4.29
CA GLY A 168 -17.58 -8.74 4.82
C GLY A 168 -16.79 -9.16 6.06
N TRP A 169 -16.13 -8.17 6.67
CA TRP A 169 -15.19 -8.35 7.76
C TRP A 169 -15.86 -8.29 9.12
N VAL A 170 -15.45 -9.18 10.03
CA VAL A 170 -15.78 -9.13 11.46
C VAL A 170 -14.52 -9.16 12.32
N PRO A 171 -14.50 -8.45 13.46
CA PRO A 171 -13.39 -8.56 14.41
C PRO A 171 -13.37 -9.98 15.00
N HIS A 172 -12.20 -10.46 15.44
CA HIS A 172 -12.05 -11.79 16.04
C HIS A 172 -13.09 -12.10 17.14
N LYS A 173 -13.43 -11.11 17.98
CA LYS A 173 -14.42 -11.25 19.06
C LYS A 173 -15.85 -11.50 18.57
N ARG A 174 -16.15 -11.18 17.31
CA ARG A 174 -17.47 -11.33 16.68
C ARG A 174 -17.49 -12.37 15.58
N ARG A 175 -16.51 -13.29 15.58
CA ARG A 175 -16.46 -14.42 14.65
C ARG A 175 -17.70 -15.31 14.82
N ASP A 176 -18.03 -15.67 16.06
CA ASP A 176 -19.16 -16.54 16.37
C ASP A 176 -20.50 -15.91 15.89
N PRO A 177 -21.28 -16.61 15.04
CA PRO A 177 -22.61 -16.18 14.60
C PRO A 177 -23.52 -15.69 15.71
N LYS A 178 -23.46 -16.32 16.90
CA LYS A 178 -24.30 -15.98 18.06
C LYS A 178 -24.05 -14.57 18.61
N THR A 179 -22.88 -14.00 18.32
CA THR A 179 -22.50 -12.64 18.74
C THR A 179 -22.94 -11.55 17.74
N ARG A 180 -23.60 -11.94 16.65
CA ARG A 180 -24.04 -11.04 15.56
C ARG A 180 -25.38 -11.47 14.98
N THR A 181 -26.34 -11.78 15.84
CA THR A 181 -27.71 -12.16 15.46
C THR A 181 -28.39 -11.17 14.51
N VAL A 182 -28.14 -9.87 14.66
CA VAL A 182 -28.65 -8.83 13.76
C VAL A 182 -28.18 -9.03 12.30
N GLY A 183 -26.98 -9.58 12.12
CA GLY A 183 -26.46 -9.95 10.82
C GLY A 183 -26.95 -11.32 10.32
N GLN A 184 -27.73 -12.10 11.07
CA GLN A 184 -28.24 -13.40 10.60
C GLN A 184 -29.66 -13.24 10.08
N ILE A 185 -29.77 -12.71 8.86
CA ILE A 185 -31.07 -12.55 8.20
C ILE A 185 -31.49 -13.91 7.63
N ASP A 186 -32.60 -14.46 8.13
CA ASP A 186 -33.18 -15.74 7.70
C ASP A 186 -34.21 -15.59 6.56
N LYS A 187 -34.34 -14.38 6.00
CA LYS A 187 -35.29 -14.06 4.93
C LYS A 187 -34.58 -13.93 3.58
N GLU A 188 -35.37 -13.93 2.51
CA GLU A 188 -34.89 -13.52 1.20
C GLU A 188 -34.44 -12.06 1.22
N VAL A 189 -33.30 -11.82 0.59
CA VAL A 189 -32.65 -10.51 0.48
C VAL A 189 -32.02 -10.35 -0.89
N ASP A 190 -31.96 -9.09 -1.32
CA ASP A 190 -31.21 -8.67 -2.48
C ASP A 190 -29.77 -8.33 -2.08
N VAL A 191 -28.81 -8.88 -2.79
CA VAL A 191 -27.38 -8.67 -2.55
C VAL A 191 -26.75 -8.16 -3.83
N ILE A 192 -26.07 -7.02 -3.72
CA ILE A 192 -25.16 -6.54 -4.76
C ILE A 192 -23.74 -6.93 -4.33
N GLY A 193 -23.04 -7.62 -5.21
CA GLY A 193 -21.71 -8.13 -4.93
C GLY A 193 -20.80 -8.10 -6.14
N VAL A 194 -19.50 -8.01 -5.91
CA VAL A 194 -18.49 -7.97 -6.97
C VAL A 194 -17.97 -9.38 -7.21
N ILE A 195 -18.01 -9.85 -8.46
CA ILE A 195 -17.47 -11.17 -8.82
C ILE A 195 -15.97 -11.21 -8.56
N ARG A 196 -15.52 -12.28 -7.90
CA ARG A 196 -14.09 -12.56 -7.73
C ARG A 196 -13.77 -14.03 -7.98
N LEU A 197 -12.68 -14.27 -8.70
CA LEU A 197 -12.27 -15.61 -9.08
C LEU A 197 -11.41 -16.28 -8.00
N HIS A 198 -11.12 -17.56 -8.19
CA HIS A 198 -10.22 -18.34 -7.35
C HIS A 198 -8.87 -17.62 -7.12
N GLU A 199 -8.41 -17.58 -5.88
CA GLU A 199 -7.09 -17.03 -5.53
C GLU A 199 -6.07 -18.18 -5.45
N PRO A 200 -5.05 -18.21 -6.33
CA PRO A 200 -4.02 -19.24 -6.25
C PRO A 200 -3.24 -19.11 -4.94
N ARG A 201 -2.85 -20.24 -4.38
CA ARG A 201 -2.10 -20.28 -3.12
C ARG A 201 -0.81 -19.44 -3.21
N PRO A 202 -0.61 -18.46 -2.30
CA PRO A 202 0.65 -17.73 -2.22
C PRO A 202 1.82 -18.65 -1.82
N VAL A 203 2.98 -18.47 -2.45
CA VAL A 203 4.18 -19.33 -2.28
C VAL A 203 4.61 -19.49 -0.82
N PHE A 204 4.51 -18.43 -0.02
CA PHE A 204 4.94 -18.41 1.38
C PHE A 204 3.80 -18.63 2.39
N MET A 205 2.61 -19.03 1.92
CA MET A 205 1.47 -19.30 2.80
C MET A 205 1.28 -20.81 2.99
N PRO A 206 0.99 -21.29 4.22
CA PRO A 206 0.58 -22.67 4.44
C PRO A 206 -0.66 -23.05 3.61
N ALA A 207 -0.83 -24.35 3.36
CA ALA A 207 -2.05 -24.86 2.76
C ALA A 207 -3.23 -24.64 3.72
N ASN A 208 -4.42 -24.44 3.16
CA ASN A 208 -5.65 -24.48 3.95
C ASN A 208 -5.84 -25.88 4.57
N THR A 209 -6.29 -25.91 5.82
CA THR A 209 -6.59 -27.16 6.51
C THR A 209 -7.87 -27.77 5.95
N LYS A 210 -7.83 -29.05 5.57
CA LYS A 210 -9.02 -29.79 5.13
C LYS A 210 -10.05 -29.86 6.25
N ASP A 211 -11.33 -29.84 5.90
CA ASP A 211 -12.48 -29.93 6.83
C ASP A 211 -12.55 -28.81 7.88
N SER A 212 -11.78 -27.73 7.69
CA SER A 212 -11.85 -26.54 8.53
C SER A 212 -12.86 -25.55 7.97
N ASN A 213 -13.61 -24.89 8.86
CA ASN A 213 -14.43 -23.74 8.48
C ASN A 213 -13.60 -22.44 8.40
N CYS A 214 -12.27 -22.49 8.46
CA CYS A 214 -11.40 -21.33 8.41
C CYS A 214 -10.28 -21.51 7.37
N PHE A 215 -10.26 -20.60 6.40
CA PHE A 215 -9.36 -20.59 5.26
C PHE A 215 -8.37 -19.43 5.38
N LEU A 216 -7.14 -19.64 4.93
CA LEU A 216 -6.07 -18.65 4.92
C LEU A 216 -6.14 -17.75 3.66
N TYR A 217 -6.52 -18.33 2.53
CA TYR A 217 -6.69 -17.68 1.22
C TYR A 217 -7.95 -18.22 0.53
N ARG A 218 -8.43 -17.52 -0.50
CA ARG A 218 -9.67 -17.89 -1.21
C ARG A 218 -9.45 -19.07 -2.16
N ASP A 219 -9.47 -20.27 -1.61
CA ASP A 219 -9.48 -21.51 -2.37
C ASP A 219 -10.94 -21.90 -2.71
N LEU A 220 -11.43 -21.37 -3.84
CA LEU A 220 -12.82 -21.52 -4.23
C LEU A 220 -13.29 -22.98 -4.27
N LEU A 221 -12.50 -23.89 -4.83
CA LEU A 221 -12.89 -25.30 -4.97
C LEU A 221 -13.02 -25.97 -3.60
N GLN A 222 -12.04 -25.76 -2.72
CA GLN A 222 -12.07 -26.34 -1.38
C GLN A 222 -13.20 -25.76 -0.51
N MET A 223 -13.51 -24.47 -0.68
CA MET A 223 -14.62 -23.82 0.01
C MET A 223 -15.97 -24.38 -0.46
N CYS A 224 -16.11 -24.62 -1.76
CA CYS A 224 -17.28 -25.28 -2.36
C CYS A 224 -17.44 -26.71 -1.88
N GLU A 225 -16.37 -27.51 -1.82
CA GLU A 225 -16.39 -28.87 -1.25
C GLU A 225 -16.88 -28.88 0.21
N THR A 226 -16.46 -27.90 1.01
CA THR A 226 -16.83 -27.80 2.43
C THR A 226 -18.29 -27.39 2.63
N THR A 227 -18.85 -26.58 1.73
CA THR A 227 -20.18 -25.97 1.87
C THR A 227 -21.25 -26.63 1.01
N GLY A 228 -20.86 -27.36 -0.03
CA GLY A 228 -21.76 -27.85 -1.09
C GLY A 228 -22.25 -26.75 -2.03
N ALA A 229 -21.54 -25.62 -2.11
CA ALA A 229 -21.84 -24.52 -3.02
C ALA A 229 -21.20 -24.73 -4.41
N ASP A 230 -21.76 -24.10 -5.42
CA ASP A 230 -21.20 -23.99 -6.77
C ASP A 230 -19.98 -23.04 -6.80
N PRO A 231 -19.05 -23.18 -7.76
CA PRO A 231 -17.80 -22.43 -7.82
C PRO A 231 -18.00 -20.98 -8.33
N ILE A 232 -18.86 -20.24 -7.63
CA ILE A 232 -19.19 -18.84 -7.89
C ILE A 232 -18.99 -18.09 -6.57
N PHE A 233 -18.20 -17.02 -6.61
CA PHE A 233 -17.88 -16.23 -5.43
C PHE A 233 -18.07 -14.74 -5.69
N ILE A 234 -18.79 -14.07 -4.80
CA ILE A 234 -19.02 -12.62 -4.84
C ILE A 234 -18.63 -11.96 -3.51
N ASP A 235 -18.01 -10.79 -3.58
CA ASP A 235 -17.75 -9.91 -2.43
C ASP A 235 -18.90 -8.91 -2.30
N ALA A 236 -19.70 -8.99 -1.24
CA ALA A 236 -20.83 -8.07 -1.02
C ALA A 236 -20.34 -6.61 -0.91
N THR A 237 -21.07 -5.70 -1.57
CA THR A 237 -20.83 -4.25 -1.46
C THR A 237 -21.36 -3.71 -0.13
N ASP A 238 -21.01 -2.46 0.16
CA ASP A 238 -21.48 -1.71 1.33
C ASP A 238 -22.98 -1.41 1.31
N GLU A 239 -23.65 -1.56 0.16
CA GLU A 239 -25.11 -1.47 0.06
C GLU A 239 -25.82 -2.56 0.86
N PHE A 240 -25.15 -3.68 1.15
CA PHE A 240 -25.64 -4.77 1.98
C PHE A 240 -25.16 -4.69 3.45
N ASP A 241 -24.55 -3.57 3.87
CA ASP A 241 -24.07 -3.41 5.25
C ASP A 241 -25.23 -3.25 6.24
N ILE A 242 -25.35 -4.22 7.14
CA ILE A 242 -26.30 -4.19 8.25
C ILE A 242 -25.55 -3.67 9.47
N GLU A 243 -26.11 -2.67 10.16
CA GLU A 243 -25.51 -2.15 11.40
C GLU A 243 -25.37 -3.28 12.44
N GLY A 244 -24.14 -3.51 12.89
CA GLY A 244 -23.83 -4.62 13.80
C GLY A 244 -23.62 -5.99 13.11
N GLY A 245 -23.73 -6.08 11.79
CA GLY A 245 -23.33 -7.23 10.98
C GLY A 245 -21.85 -7.19 10.53
N PRO A 246 -21.44 -8.11 9.62
CA PRO A 246 -20.17 -8.02 8.91
C PRO A 246 -20.07 -6.71 8.10
N ILE A 247 -18.86 -6.16 7.98
CA ILE A 247 -18.58 -4.92 7.23
C ILE A 247 -18.19 -5.28 5.80
N GLY A 248 -19.05 -5.01 4.83
CA GLY A 248 -18.88 -5.29 3.41
C GLY A 248 -17.80 -4.44 2.73
N SER A 249 -17.76 -4.46 1.40
CA SER A 249 -16.82 -3.69 0.58
C SER A 249 -15.34 -3.92 0.93
N GLN A 250 -14.97 -5.17 1.26
CA GLN A 250 -13.60 -5.54 1.64
C GLN A 250 -12.70 -5.88 0.43
N THR A 251 -13.11 -5.50 -0.78
CA THR A 251 -12.29 -5.65 -1.99
C THR A 251 -11.22 -4.55 -2.02
N ARG A 252 -9.96 -4.91 -1.78
CA ARG A 252 -8.85 -3.94 -1.81
C ARG A 252 -8.51 -3.53 -3.26
N ILE A 253 -8.95 -2.35 -3.69
CA ILE A 253 -8.63 -1.76 -5.01
C ILE A 253 -7.48 -0.75 -4.94
N THR A 254 -6.85 -0.57 -3.79
CA THR A 254 -5.70 0.35 -3.65
C THR A 254 -4.39 -0.38 -3.88
N LEU A 255 -3.45 0.30 -4.53
CA LEU A 255 -2.07 -0.15 -4.58
C LEU A 255 -1.21 0.93 -3.95
N ARG A 256 -0.32 0.53 -3.04
CA ARG A 256 0.59 1.47 -2.34
C ARG A 256 1.38 2.30 -3.37
N ASN A 257 1.38 3.61 -3.22
CA ASN A 257 2.00 4.54 -4.17
C ASN A 257 3.23 5.23 -3.58
N GLU A 258 4.37 4.55 -3.62
CA GLU A 258 5.67 5.14 -3.24
C GLU A 258 6.40 5.73 -4.46
N HIS A 259 5.79 5.70 -5.65
CA HIS A 259 6.52 6.02 -6.89
C HIS A 259 7.01 7.46 -6.92
N LEU A 260 6.29 8.42 -6.31
CA LEU A 260 6.68 9.83 -6.31
C LEU A 260 8.00 10.07 -5.56
N SER A 261 8.21 9.44 -4.41
CA SER A 261 9.45 9.59 -3.63
C SER A 261 10.65 9.00 -4.36
N TYR A 262 10.46 7.84 -5.02
CA TYR A 262 11.48 7.26 -5.88
C TYR A 262 11.78 8.12 -7.12
N ILE A 263 10.75 8.63 -7.81
CA ILE A 263 10.92 9.53 -8.97
C ILE A 263 11.75 10.75 -8.55
N LEU A 264 11.41 11.38 -7.43
CA LEU A 264 12.16 12.52 -6.90
C LEU A 264 13.61 12.13 -6.60
N THR A 265 13.83 11.00 -5.93
CA THR A 265 15.17 10.51 -5.58
C THR A 265 16.04 10.33 -6.83
N TRP A 266 15.52 9.64 -7.87
CA TRP A 266 16.28 9.37 -9.09
C TRP A 266 16.58 10.64 -9.89
N TYR A 267 15.64 11.56 -10.01
CA TYR A 267 15.90 12.83 -10.70
C TYR A 267 16.79 13.78 -9.90
N CYS A 268 16.71 13.78 -8.57
CA CYS A 268 17.66 14.52 -7.72
C CYS A 268 19.08 13.98 -7.86
N LEU A 269 19.27 12.65 -7.85
CA LEU A 269 20.59 12.03 -8.08
C LEU A 269 21.11 12.32 -9.49
N CYS A 270 20.25 12.28 -10.50
CA CYS A 270 20.59 12.66 -11.87
C CYS A 270 21.07 14.12 -11.94
N GLY A 271 20.31 15.04 -11.33
CA GLY A 271 20.65 16.46 -11.31
C GLY A 271 21.96 16.74 -10.57
N ALA A 272 22.12 16.20 -9.36
CA ALA A 272 23.31 16.39 -8.54
C ALA A 272 24.56 15.83 -9.23
N SER A 273 24.51 14.61 -9.76
CA SER A 273 25.64 14.01 -10.48
C SER A 273 25.98 14.74 -11.77
N SER A 274 24.98 15.22 -12.52
CA SER A 274 25.20 16.06 -13.71
C SER A 274 25.84 17.40 -13.37
N ILE A 275 25.39 18.05 -12.30
CA ILE A 275 25.96 19.32 -11.82
C ILE A 275 27.41 19.10 -11.38
N MET A 276 27.69 18.09 -10.56
CA MET A 276 29.05 17.77 -10.13
C MET A 276 29.98 17.51 -11.32
N TRP A 277 29.51 16.75 -12.31
CA TRP A 277 30.27 16.50 -13.53
C TRP A 277 30.56 17.80 -14.31
N TYR A 278 29.54 18.65 -14.49
CA TYR A 278 29.68 19.93 -15.19
C TYR A 278 30.64 20.88 -14.46
N LEU A 279 30.51 21.02 -13.13
CA LEU A 279 31.38 21.89 -12.34
C LEU A 279 32.84 21.42 -12.39
N HIS A 280 33.08 20.12 -12.29
CA HIS A 280 34.42 19.55 -12.28
C HIS A 280 35.11 19.59 -13.64
N PHE A 281 34.43 19.17 -14.72
CA PHE A 281 35.06 19.00 -16.04
C PHE A 281 34.90 20.21 -16.98
N ILE A 282 33.85 21.02 -16.84
CA ILE A 282 33.62 22.19 -17.71
C ILE A 282 34.06 23.49 -17.03
N LYS A 283 33.64 23.71 -15.77
CA LYS A 283 34.06 24.92 -15.03
C LYS A 283 35.41 24.79 -14.34
N GLY A 284 35.99 23.59 -14.29
CA GLY A 284 37.31 23.35 -13.68
C GLY A 284 37.33 23.56 -12.17
N ILE A 285 36.17 23.55 -11.50
CA ILE A 285 36.08 23.73 -10.05
C ILE A 285 36.52 22.42 -9.39
N LYS A 286 37.58 22.48 -8.57
CA LYS A 286 37.93 21.37 -7.69
C LYS A 286 36.90 21.33 -6.56
N ILE A 287 36.09 20.27 -6.56
CA ILE A 287 35.14 19.91 -5.50
C ILE A 287 35.88 19.11 -4.44
#